data_AF-A0A3D4MA40-F1
#
_entry.id   AF-A0A3D4MA40-F1
#
_cell.length_a   1.000
_cell.length_b   1.000
_cell.length_c   1.000
_cell.angle_alpha   90.00
_cell.angle_beta   90.00
_cell.angle_gamma   90.00
#
_symmetry.space_group_name_H-M   'P 1'
#
loop_
_entity.id
_entity.type
_entity.pdbx_description
1 polymer ?
#
loop_
_entity_poly.entity_id
_entity_poly.type
_entity_poly.pdbx_seq_one_letter_code
_entity_poly.pdbx_strand_id
1 'polypeptide(L)'
;MIKNKFNLILVLVLVMTAAVLPSCRKGTDDPAVSFKSRENRITNSWNLVKYEKNATTQDLNGTTYEYVIYEDGKLKRTVEGTVFGFPTRTVSEGTWTFQNDDEDVKIVIGTDTTLYNIQRLATDELWLKNTQDSDTYIYYFESI
;
A
#
# COMPACT_ATOMS: atom_id res chain seq x y z
N MET A 1 15.84 60.73 22.43
CA MET A 1 15.92 59.87 21.24
C MET A 1 15.75 58.41 21.67
N ILE A 2 14.53 57.91 21.65
CA ILE A 2 14.22 56.49 21.89
C ILE A 2 14.05 55.87 20.51
N LYS A 3 15.10 55.19 20.01
CA LYS A 3 15.05 54.49 18.73
C LYS A 3 14.46 53.11 18.95
N ASN A 4 13.29 52.89 18.36
CA ASN A 4 12.49 51.67 18.28
C ASN A 4 13.34 50.38 18.30
N LYS A 5 13.34 49.67 19.42
CA LYS A 5 13.82 48.27 19.53
C LYS A 5 12.65 47.27 19.59
N PHE A 6 11.47 47.67 19.11
CA PHE A 6 10.24 46.88 19.30
C PHE A 6 9.83 46.05 18.07
N ASN A 7 10.49 46.22 16.92
CA ASN A 7 10.02 45.63 15.64
C ASN A 7 10.87 44.47 15.08
N LEU A 8 11.91 44.00 15.77
CA LEU A 8 12.75 42.91 15.23
C LEU A 8 12.49 41.54 15.86
N ILE A 9 11.70 41.46 16.94
CA ILE A 9 11.41 40.20 17.64
C ILE A 9 10.11 39.56 17.12
N LEU A 10 9.23 40.34 16.48
CA LEU A 10 7.92 39.84 16.01
C LEU A 10 8.01 38.96 14.73
N VAL A 11 9.09 39.07 13.95
CA VAL A 11 9.25 38.33 12.69
C VAL A 11 9.92 36.96 12.88
N LEU A 12 10.66 36.76 13.98
CA LEU A 12 11.36 35.49 14.26
C LEU A 12 10.45 34.43 14.91
N VAL A 13 9.28 34.82 15.43
CA VAL A 13 8.32 33.90 16.07
C VAL A 13 7.31 33.31 15.09
N LEU A 14 7.16 33.88 13.89
CA LEU A 14 6.18 33.41 12.90
C LEU A 14 6.64 32.18 12.08
N VAL A 15 7.90 31.76 12.20
CA VAL A 15 8.49 30.67 11.37
C VAL A 15 8.51 29.31 12.08
N MET A 16 8.20 29.25 13.39
CA MET A 16 8.31 28.01 14.16
C MET A 16 7.02 27.18 14.28
N THR A 17 5.91 27.59 13.67
CA THR A 17 4.64 26.84 13.75
C THR A 17 4.23 26.14 12.44
N ALA A 18 5.07 26.16 11.42
CA ALA A 18 4.83 25.36 10.21
C ALA A 18 5.35 23.93 10.41
N ALA A 19 4.47 22.96 10.22
CA ALA A 19 4.76 21.53 10.07
C ALA A 19 4.86 20.67 11.35
N VAL A 20 3.81 20.70 12.17
CA VAL A 20 3.30 19.44 12.78
C VAL A 20 1.85 19.26 12.37
N LEU A 21 1.59 19.34 11.07
CA LEU A 21 0.37 18.75 10.54
C LEU A 21 0.57 17.24 10.69
N PRO A 22 -0.31 16.48 11.37
CA PRO A 22 -0.32 15.04 11.18
C PRO A 22 -0.46 14.88 9.67
N SER A 23 0.58 14.39 9.00
CA SER A 23 0.49 14.28 7.55
C SER A 23 -0.71 13.39 7.28
N CYS A 24 -1.74 13.91 6.61
CA CYS A 24 -2.94 13.17 6.19
C CYS A 24 -2.53 12.14 5.12
N ARG A 25 -1.60 11.26 5.45
CA ARG A 25 -1.28 10.09 4.67
C ARG A 25 -2.39 9.09 4.93
N LYS A 26 -3.00 8.62 3.84
CA LYS A 26 -4.03 7.59 3.85
C LYS A 26 -3.48 6.26 4.40
N GLY A 27 -2.23 5.92 4.05
CA GLY A 27 -1.50 4.79 4.63
C GLY A 27 -0.47 5.22 5.68
N THR A 28 -0.29 4.39 6.70
CA THR A 28 0.64 4.64 7.83
C THR A 28 2.07 4.93 7.39
N ASP A 29 2.51 4.28 6.31
CA ASP A 29 3.87 4.31 5.78
C ASP A 29 3.91 4.72 4.30
N ASP A 30 2.87 5.41 3.81
CA ASP A 30 2.87 5.99 2.45
C ASP A 30 4.09 6.90 2.22
N PRO A 31 4.52 7.22 0.99
CA PRO A 31 5.46 8.31 0.75
C PRO A 31 4.87 9.68 1.15
N ALA A 32 5.70 10.63 1.60
CA ALA A 32 5.23 11.93 2.12
C ALA A 32 4.73 12.84 1.00
N VAL A 33 5.34 12.70 -0.18
CA VAL A 33 4.96 13.36 -1.43
C VAL A 33 5.15 12.35 -2.55
N SER A 34 4.20 12.29 -3.49
CA SER A 34 4.28 11.48 -4.71
C SER A 34 3.85 12.34 -5.89
N PHE A 35 4.56 12.23 -7.02
CA PHE A 35 4.19 12.90 -8.27
C PHE A 35 3.12 12.12 -9.06
N LYS A 36 2.89 10.85 -8.71
CA LYS A 36 1.80 10.03 -9.26
C LYS A 36 0.62 10.03 -8.31
N SER A 37 -0.60 10.02 -8.86
CA SER A 37 -1.82 9.80 -8.09
C SER A 37 -1.76 8.44 -7.38
N ARG A 38 -2.61 8.25 -6.36
CA ARG A 38 -2.72 6.96 -5.66
C ARG A 38 -3.26 5.88 -6.58
N GLU A 39 -4.24 6.22 -7.42
CA GLU A 39 -4.76 5.36 -8.47
C GLU A 39 -3.67 4.89 -9.44
N ASN A 40 -2.89 5.81 -10.03
CA ASN A 40 -1.79 5.46 -10.93
C ASN A 40 -0.66 4.67 -10.26
N ARG A 41 -0.57 4.69 -8.92
CA ARG A 41 0.38 3.86 -8.19
C ARG A 41 -0.18 2.46 -8.00
N ILE A 42 -1.45 2.29 -7.61
CA ILE A 42 -2.00 0.95 -7.39
C ILE A 42 -2.18 0.18 -8.70
N THR A 43 -2.46 0.86 -9.80
CA THR A 43 -2.66 0.27 -11.15
C THR A 43 -1.32 -0.09 -11.80
N ASN A 44 -0.69 -1.13 -11.25
CA ASN A 44 0.62 -1.62 -11.66
C ASN A 44 0.66 -3.16 -11.67
N SER A 45 1.79 -3.71 -12.11
CA SER A 45 2.15 -5.11 -11.91
C SER A 45 2.91 -5.26 -10.60
N TRP A 46 2.49 -6.20 -9.78
CA TRP A 46 2.96 -6.42 -8.42
C TRP A 46 3.32 -7.88 -8.19
N ASN A 47 4.51 -8.12 -7.65
CA ASN A 47 4.92 -9.45 -7.18
C ASN A 47 4.86 -9.51 -5.65
N LEU A 48 4.22 -10.53 -5.08
CA LEU A 48 4.28 -10.78 -3.64
C LEU A 48 5.67 -11.29 -3.27
N VAL A 49 6.40 -10.53 -2.46
CA VAL A 49 7.78 -10.90 -2.06
C VAL A 49 7.84 -11.56 -0.69
N LYS A 50 6.94 -11.19 0.22
CA LYS A 50 6.78 -11.84 1.53
C LYS A 50 5.42 -11.52 2.12
N TYR A 51 5.03 -12.28 3.14
CA TYR A 51 3.95 -11.88 4.04
C TYR A 51 4.29 -12.23 5.49
N GLU A 52 3.67 -11.52 6.42
CA GLU A 52 3.81 -11.73 7.85
C GLU A 52 2.46 -12.14 8.44
N LYS A 53 2.47 -13.10 9.35
CA LYS A 53 1.33 -13.47 10.19
C LYS A 53 1.68 -13.14 11.64
N ASN A 54 0.91 -12.25 12.29
CA ASN A 54 1.16 -11.79 13.65
C ASN A 54 2.63 -11.37 13.86
N ALA A 55 3.14 -10.53 12.94
CA ALA A 55 4.53 -10.05 12.88
C ALA A 55 5.61 -11.13 12.68
N THR A 56 5.24 -12.37 12.35
CA THR A 56 6.17 -13.45 12.00
C THR A 56 6.18 -13.64 10.50
N THR A 57 7.33 -13.44 9.85
CA THR A 57 7.51 -13.66 8.41
C THR A 57 7.23 -15.11 8.04
N GLN A 58 6.50 -15.29 6.95
CA GLN A 58 6.15 -16.59 6.39
C GLN A 58 6.87 -16.79 5.05
N ASP A 59 7.23 -18.03 4.76
CA ASP A 59 7.82 -18.41 3.48
C ASP A 59 6.72 -18.64 2.42
N LEU A 60 6.98 -18.22 1.19
CA LEU A 60 6.13 -18.48 0.03
C LEU A 60 6.35 -19.90 -0.54
N ASN A 61 7.32 -20.65 -0.02
CA ASN A 61 7.62 -22.05 -0.36
C ASN A 61 7.82 -22.27 -1.87
N GLY A 62 8.51 -21.34 -2.53
CA GLY A 62 8.74 -21.39 -3.98
C GLY A 62 7.51 -21.10 -4.84
N THR A 63 6.41 -20.62 -4.24
CA THR A 63 5.23 -20.15 -4.97
C THR A 63 5.38 -18.66 -5.29
N THR A 64 5.15 -18.29 -6.54
CA THR A 64 5.14 -16.89 -7.00
C THR A 64 3.72 -16.41 -7.17
N TYR A 65 3.45 -15.18 -6.73
CA TYR A 65 2.15 -14.54 -6.87
C TYR A 65 2.30 -13.18 -7.56
N GLU A 66 1.88 -13.12 -8.81
CA GLU A 66 1.85 -11.90 -9.60
C GLU A 66 0.42 -11.36 -9.69
N TYR A 67 0.27 -10.05 -9.51
CA TYR A 67 -0.98 -9.33 -9.64
C TYR A 67 -0.80 -8.20 -10.66
N VAL A 68 -1.69 -8.15 -11.65
CA VAL A 68 -1.78 -7.01 -12.58
C VAL A 68 -3.08 -6.28 -12.27
N ILE A 69 -2.97 -5.03 -11.83
CA ILE A 69 -4.09 -4.17 -11.46
C ILE A 69 -4.29 -3.13 -12.56
N TYR A 70 -5.47 -3.13 -13.17
CA TYR A 70 -5.78 -2.27 -14.32
C TYR A 70 -6.61 -1.06 -13.89
N GLU A 71 -6.42 0.09 -14.56
CA GLU A 71 -7.19 1.32 -14.30
C GLU A 71 -8.71 1.14 -14.50
N ASP A 72 -9.15 0.19 -15.32
CA ASP A 72 -10.56 -0.09 -15.57
C ASP A 72 -11.26 -0.90 -14.45
N GLY A 73 -10.60 -1.06 -13.30
CA GLY A 73 -11.13 -1.79 -12.15
C GLY A 73 -10.94 -3.31 -12.21
N LYS A 74 -10.27 -3.83 -13.26
CA LYS A 74 -9.95 -5.25 -13.37
C LYS A 74 -8.65 -5.61 -12.64
N LEU A 75 -8.56 -6.86 -12.24
CA LEU A 75 -7.38 -7.45 -11.64
C LEU A 75 -7.14 -8.83 -12.24
N LYS A 76 -5.88 -9.18 -12.49
CA LYS A 76 -5.46 -10.53 -12.88
C LYS A 76 -4.43 -11.02 -11.88
N ARG A 77 -4.63 -12.22 -11.34
CA ARG A 77 -3.67 -12.91 -10.48
C ARG A 77 -3.11 -14.13 -11.20
N THR A 78 -1.79 -14.24 -11.26
CA THR A 78 -1.09 -15.46 -11.66
C THR A 78 -0.42 -16.07 -10.43
N VAL A 79 -0.67 -17.35 -10.20
CA VAL A 79 0.00 -18.14 -9.17
C VAL A 79 0.79 -19.24 -9.86
N GLU A 80 2.09 -19.29 -9.60
CA GLU A 80 2.99 -20.32 -10.13
C GLU A 80 3.69 -21.04 -8.99
N GLY A 81 3.79 -22.36 -9.08
CA GLY A 81 4.42 -23.17 -8.05
C GLY A 81 4.68 -24.58 -8.53
N THR A 82 4.83 -25.50 -7.57
CA THR A 82 5.07 -26.92 -7.88
C THR A 82 4.13 -27.80 -7.07
N VAL A 83 3.46 -28.76 -7.72
CA VAL A 83 2.61 -29.77 -7.08
C VAL A 83 3.13 -31.15 -7.46
N PHE A 84 3.52 -31.95 -6.46
CA PHE A 84 4.17 -33.26 -6.66
C PHE A 84 5.41 -33.23 -7.58
N GLY A 85 6.18 -32.14 -7.54
CA GLY A 85 7.37 -31.97 -8.38
C GLY A 85 7.10 -31.47 -9.81
N PHE A 86 5.83 -31.24 -10.18
CA PHE A 86 5.47 -30.69 -11.49
C PHE A 86 5.12 -29.20 -11.40
N PRO A 87 5.60 -28.36 -12.33
CA PRO A 87 5.27 -26.94 -12.33
C PRO A 87 3.78 -26.75 -12.61
N THR A 88 3.16 -25.82 -11.89
CA THR A 88 1.76 -25.44 -12.06
C THR A 88 1.66 -23.93 -12.28
N ARG A 89 0.68 -23.53 -13.10
CA ARG A 89 0.31 -22.12 -13.32
C ARG A 89 -1.19 -21.99 -13.27
N THR A 90 -1.70 -21.11 -12.44
CA THR A 90 -3.12 -20.79 -12.34
C THR A 90 -3.32 -19.29 -12.55
N VAL A 91 -4.23 -18.94 -13.45
CA VAL A 91 -4.62 -17.55 -13.70
C VAL A 91 -6.05 -17.36 -13.21
N SER A 92 -6.27 -16.31 -12.43
CA SER A 92 -7.59 -15.91 -11.93
C SER A 92 -7.84 -14.46 -12.29
N GLU A 93 -9.05 -14.16 -12.72
CA GLU A 93 -9.50 -12.78 -12.94
C GLU A 93 -10.31 -12.30 -11.73
N GLY A 94 -10.33 -10.99 -11.55
CA GLY A 94 -10.99 -10.34 -10.45
C GLY A 94 -11.22 -8.85 -10.70
N THR A 95 -11.68 -8.17 -9.68
CA THR A 95 -11.86 -6.72 -9.67
C THR A 95 -11.24 -6.11 -8.43
N TRP A 96 -10.97 -4.81 -8.51
CA TRP A 96 -10.50 -4.03 -7.37
C TRP A 96 -11.24 -2.70 -7.32
N THR A 97 -11.39 -2.15 -6.12
CA THR A 97 -11.93 -0.80 -5.89
C THR A 97 -11.34 -0.20 -4.63
N PHE A 98 -11.02 1.09 -4.63
CA PHE A 98 -10.76 1.80 -3.40
C PHE A 98 -12.01 1.92 -2.55
N GLN A 99 -11.81 1.96 -1.23
CA GLN A 99 -12.84 2.16 -0.21
C GLN A 99 -12.27 3.10 0.85
N ASN A 100 -13.16 3.69 1.66
CA ASN A 100 -12.79 4.53 2.80
C ASN A 100 -11.78 5.63 2.43
N ASP A 101 -12.14 6.46 1.45
CA ASP A 101 -11.26 7.50 0.89
C ASP A 101 -9.87 6.95 0.51
N ASP A 102 -9.81 5.84 -0.21
CA ASP A 102 -8.59 5.16 -0.68
C ASP A 102 -7.60 4.71 0.42
N GLU A 103 -8.04 4.66 1.68
CA GLU A 103 -7.29 4.01 2.76
C GLU A 103 -7.29 2.50 2.61
N ASP A 104 -8.38 1.95 2.04
CA ASP A 104 -8.56 0.54 1.84
C ASP A 104 -8.71 0.18 0.35
N VAL A 105 -8.31 -1.03 -0.01
CA VAL A 105 -8.61 -1.64 -1.30
C VAL A 105 -9.41 -2.92 -1.10
N LYS A 106 -10.56 -2.99 -1.76
CA LYS A 106 -11.37 -4.20 -1.86
C LYS A 106 -10.98 -4.93 -3.13
N ILE A 107 -10.54 -6.18 -2.99
CA ILE A 107 -10.24 -7.08 -4.10
C ILE A 107 -11.25 -8.22 -4.10
N VAL A 108 -11.78 -8.55 -5.27
CA VAL A 108 -12.70 -9.67 -5.48
C VAL A 108 -12.09 -10.61 -6.52
N ILE A 109 -11.86 -11.88 -6.17
CA ILE A 109 -11.36 -12.91 -7.11
C ILE A 109 -12.28 -14.13 -6.97
N GLY A 110 -12.99 -14.49 -8.04
CA GLY A 110 -14.04 -15.51 -7.96
C GLY A 110 -15.16 -15.07 -7.00
N THR A 111 -15.42 -15.88 -5.97
CA THR A 111 -16.40 -15.56 -4.90
C THR A 111 -15.76 -14.88 -3.69
N ASP A 112 -14.43 -14.85 -3.63
CA ASP A 112 -13.70 -14.36 -2.46
C ASP A 112 -13.59 -12.84 -2.53
N THR A 113 -14.09 -12.17 -1.49
CA THR A 113 -13.96 -10.73 -1.30
C THR A 113 -13.03 -10.47 -0.13
N THR A 114 -11.97 -9.69 -0.34
CA THR A 114 -11.05 -9.30 0.72
C THR A 114 -10.89 -7.78 0.74
N LEU A 115 -11.04 -7.20 1.93
CA LEU A 115 -10.75 -5.80 2.19
C LEU A 115 -9.36 -5.70 2.85
N TYR A 116 -8.47 -4.95 2.22
CA TYR A 116 -7.13 -4.69 2.73
C TYR A 116 -7.00 -3.22 3.11
N ASN A 117 -6.40 -2.95 4.26
CA ASN A 117 -5.95 -1.62 4.62
C ASN A 117 -4.56 -1.37 4.03
N ILE A 118 -4.42 -0.29 3.26
CA ILE A 118 -3.18 0.01 2.54
C ILE A 118 -2.21 0.68 3.50
N GLN A 119 -1.19 -0.05 3.97
CA GLN A 119 -0.18 0.53 4.86
C GLN A 119 0.76 1.45 4.09
N ARG A 120 1.13 1.03 2.88
CA ARG A 120 2.04 1.76 1.99
C ARG A 120 1.66 1.53 0.54
N LEU A 121 1.68 2.59 -0.24
CA LEU A 121 1.58 2.54 -1.69
C LEU A 121 2.60 3.49 -2.30
N ALA A 122 3.83 3.04 -2.52
CA ALA A 122 4.87 3.79 -3.22
C ALA A 122 4.77 3.55 -4.74
N THR A 123 5.80 3.95 -5.51
CA THR A 123 5.85 3.64 -6.94
C THR A 123 6.20 2.17 -7.18
N ASP A 124 7.02 1.62 -6.30
CA ASP A 124 7.69 0.33 -6.38
C ASP A 124 7.37 -0.62 -5.21
N GLU A 125 6.64 -0.13 -4.19
CA GLU A 125 6.27 -0.92 -3.02
C GLU A 125 4.77 -0.80 -2.74
N LEU A 126 4.11 -1.92 -2.47
CA LEU A 126 2.71 -1.97 -2.04
C LEU A 126 2.59 -2.89 -0.82
N TRP A 127 2.07 -2.37 0.29
CA TRP A 127 1.89 -3.13 1.53
C TRP A 127 0.41 -3.15 1.91
N LEU A 128 -0.15 -4.36 2.01
CA LEU A 128 -1.56 -4.58 2.29
C LEU A 128 -1.73 -5.32 3.61
N LYS A 129 -2.51 -4.74 4.54
CA LYS A 129 -2.85 -5.37 5.82
C LYS A 129 -4.26 -5.92 5.77
N ASN A 130 -4.45 -7.11 6.33
CA ASN A 130 -5.76 -7.69 6.53
C ASN A 130 -5.82 -8.39 7.88
N THR A 131 -6.92 -8.21 8.61
CA THR A 131 -7.16 -8.89 9.89
C THR A 131 -8.32 -9.85 9.70
N GLN A 132 -8.10 -11.12 10.03
CA GLN A 132 -9.09 -12.18 9.99
C GLN A 132 -9.13 -12.85 11.36
N ASP A 133 -10.31 -12.89 11.96
CA ASP A 133 -10.52 -13.35 13.33
C ASP A 133 -9.60 -12.63 14.34
N SER A 134 -8.58 -13.31 14.84
CA SER A 134 -7.57 -12.77 15.77
C SER A 134 -6.18 -12.63 15.14
N ASP A 135 -6.03 -13.01 13.86
CA ASP A 135 -4.77 -12.97 13.14
C ASP A 135 -4.67 -11.72 12.27
N THR A 136 -3.49 -11.08 12.30
CA THR A 136 -3.14 -9.98 11.39
C THR A 136 -2.13 -10.45 10.36
N TYR A 137 -2.44 -10.17 9.10
CA TYR A 137 -1.60 -10.45 7.94
C TYR A 137 -1.12 -9.15 7.33
N ILE A 138 0.16 -9.08 6.96
CA ILE A 138 0.71 -8.00 6.14
C ILE A 138 1.40 -8.61 4.93
N TYR A 139 0.96 -8.22 3.74
CA TYR A 139 1.48 -8.67 2.46
C TYR A 139 2.33 -7.58 1.84
N TYR A 140 3.54 -7.92 1.42
CA TYR A 140 4.51 -6.99 0.88
C TYR A 140 4.74 -7.31 -0.59
N PHE A 141 4.50 -6.33 -1.44
CA PHE A 141 4.64 -6.44 -2.88
C PHE A 141 5.67 -5.45 -3.41
N GLU A 142 6.35 -5.86 -4.47
CA GLU A 142 7.26 -5.02 -5.25
C GLU A 142 6.77 -4.92 -6.71
N SER A 143 6.97 -3.77 -7.34
CA SER A 143 6.55 -3.59 -8.74
C SER A 143 7.45 -4.39 -9.69
N ILE A 144 6.87 -4.93 -10.77
CA ILE A 144 7.57 -5.70 -11.81
C ILE A 144 7.80 -4.84 -13.07
#